data_AF-F9EDQ4-F1
#
_entry.id   AF-F9EDQ4-F1
#
_cell.length_a   1.000
_cell.length_b   1.000
_cell.length_c   1.000
_cell.angle_alpha   90.00
_cell.angle_beta   90.00
_cell.angle_gamma   90.00
#
_symmetry.space_group_name_H-M   'P 1'
#
loop_
_entity.id
_entity.type
_entity.pdbx_description
1 polymer ?
#
loop_
_entity_poly.entity_id
_entity_poly.type
_entity_poly.pdbx_seq_one_letter_code
_entity_poly.pdbx_strand_id
1 'polypeptide(L)'
;MFRQRISSIVNQMSDSIIFDRSDSVISSGMNTLRHLSFPERRDAYIRGRTLNQQKWYSKKAHINQHRATASWTLLTLIEVLAIVLASGRVFGKWDIDSAGLLAATISAGTAWASVKQYSPLASAYSITTKELGIQASKLKTVREADWALVAADAEEAISREHTTWLASRTGRFSSWKEI
;
A
#
# COMPACT_ATOMS: atom_id res chain seq x y z
N MET A 1 -29.37 -0.02 -0.46
CA MET A 1 -28.08 -0.70 -0.68
C MET A 1 -27.02 -0.38 0.38
N PHE A 2 -26.31 0.76 0.37
CA PHE A 2 -25.22 1.03 1.35
C PHE A 2 -25.69 1.05 2.81
N ARG A 3 -26.79 1.75 3.11
CA ARG A 3 -27.38 1.79 4.47
C ARG A 3 -27.81 0.41 4.98
N GLN A 4 -28.29 -0.46 4.09
CA GLN A 4 -28.70 -1.83 4.43
C GLN A 4 -27.50 -2.76 4.72
N ARG A 5 -26.39 -2.58 3.99
CA ARG A 5 -25.12 -3.30 4.27
C ARG A 5 -24.49 -2.85 5.59
N ILE A 6 -24.50 -1.55 5.87
CA ILE A 6 -24.00 -1.05 7.16
C ILE A 6 -24.86 -1.58 8.30
N SER A 7 -26.19 -1.57 8.18
CA SER A 7 -27.06 -2.12 9.22
C SER A 7 -26.87 -3.63 9.42
N SER A 8 -26.60 -4.41 8.36
CA SER A 8 -26.33 -5.84 8.50
C SER A 8 -24.99 -6.12 9.18
N ILE A 9 -23.94 -5.37 8.85
CA ILE A 9 -22.61 -5.49 9.50
C ILE A 9 -22.68 -5.06 10.96
N VAL A 10 -23.38 -3.95 11.25
CA VAL A 10 -23.56 -3.46 12.63
C VAL A 10 -24.33 -4.48 13.47
N ASN A 11 -25.43 -5.06 12.95
CA ASN A 11 -26.15 -6.10 13.67
C ASN A 11 -25.30 -7.36 13.90
N GLN A 12 -24.45 -7.74 12.94
CA GLN A 12 -23.58 -8.91 13.04
C GLN A 12 -22.41 -8.70 14.01
N MET A 13 -21.97 -7.45 14.22
CA MET A 13 -20.89 -7.09 15.14
C MET A 13 -21.37 -6.59 16.51
N SER A 14 -22.65 -6.25 16.65
CA SER A 14 -23.27 -5.74 17.88
C SER A 14 -23.15 -6.70 19.06
N ASP A 15 -23.05 -8.01 18.82
CA ASP A 15 -22.87 -9.01 19.89
C ASP A 15 -21.43 -9.02 20.46
N SER A 16 -20.48 -8.38 19.78
CA SER A 16 -19.05 -8.39 20.14
C SER A 16 -18.46 -7.01 20.48
N ILE A 17 -19.18 -5.92 20.15
CA ILE A 17 -18.72 -4.55 20.33
C ILE A 17 -19.81 -3.76 21.07
N ILE A 18 -19.53 -3.37 22.32
CA ILE A 18 -20.39 -2.43 23.06
C ILE A 18 -20.16 -1.04 22.45
N PHE A 19 -21.11 -0.57 21.66
CA PHE A 19 -21.14 0.83 21.24
C PHE A 19 -21.67 1.67 22.41
N ASP A 20 -20.77 2.33 23.14
CA ASP A 20 -21.20 3.35 24.10
C ASP A 20 -21.89 4.47 23.32
N ARG A 21 -23.15 4.74 23.66
CA ARG A 21 -24.06 5.58 22.85
C ARG A 21 -23.66 7.07 22.88
N SER A 22 -22.62 7.42 23.62
CA SER A 22 -22.22 8.78 23.98
C SER A 22 -21.17 9.41 23.06
N ASP A 23 -20.46 8.63 22.25
CA ASP A 23 -19.43 9.19 21.36
C ASP A 23 -20.08 9.81 20.11
N SER A 24 -20.18 11.15 20.09
CA SER A 24 -20.62 11.88 18.91
C SER A 24 -19.66 11.59 17.74
N VAL A 25 -20.16 10.94 16.69
CA VAL A 25 -19.41 10.62 15.45
C VAL A 25 -18.81 11.88 14.79
N ILE A 26 -19.40 13.04 15.06
CA ILE A 26 -18.89 14.35 14.64
C ILE A 26 -18.15 14.98 15.82
N SER A 27 -16.84 15.11 15.72
CA SER A 27 -16.05 15.79 16.74
C SER A 27 -16.32 17.30 16.75
N SER A 28 -16.09 17.95 17.89
CA SER A 28 -16.15 19.42 18.01
C SER A 28 -15.27 20.10 16.93
N GLY A 29 -14.07 19.56 16.68
CA GLY A 29 -13.18 20.05 15.61
C GLY A 29 -13.77 19.95 14.21
N MET A 30 -14.51 18.88 13.89
CA MET A 30 -15.22 18.77 12.61
C MET A 30 -16.33 19.82 12.49
N ASN A 31 -17.00 20.16 13.59
CA ASN A 31 -18.05 21.18 13.59
C ASN A 31 -17.44 22.56 13.38
N THR A 32 -16.40 22.91 14.13
CA THR A 32 -15.64 24.15 13.94
C THR A 32 -15.14 24.30 12.51
N LEU A 33 -14.56 23.24 11.93
CA LEU A 33 -14.07 23.26 10.56
C LEU A 33 -15.18 23.61 9.55
N ARG A 34 -16.40 23.10 9.73
CA ARG A 34 -17.52 23.37 8.81
C ARG A 34 -18.00 24.82 8.85
N HIS A 35 -17.77 25.53 9.95
CA HIS A 35 -18.12 26.95 10.10
C HIS A 35 -17.05 27.91 9.53
N LEU A 36 -15.88 27.40 9.12
CA LEU A 36 -14.84 28.22 8.51
C LEU A 36 -15.16 28.62 7.08
N SER A 37 -14.45 29.65 6.60
CA SER A 37 -14.52 30.07 5.21
C SER A 37 -14.07 28.96 4.26
N PHE A 38 -14.52 29.00 3.02
CA PHE A 38 -14.15 27.98 2.03
C PHE A 38 -12.64 27.80 1.84
N PRO A 39 -11.82 28.87 1.71
CA PRO A 39 -10.37 28.73 1.59
C PRO A 39 -9.75 27.97 2.77
N GLU A 40 -10.22 28.21 3.99
CA GLU A 40 -9.73 27.54 5.19
C GLU A 40 -10.11 26.05 5.21
N ARG A 41 -11.37 25.73 4.87
CA ARG A 41 -11.85 24.34 4.76
C ARG A 41 -11.08 23.56 3.69
N ARG A 42 -10.92 24.15 2.51
CA ARG A 42 -10.14 23.59 1.40
C ARG A 42 -8.72 23.30 1.84
N ASP A 43 -8.05 24.28 2.42
CA ASP A 43 -6.64 24.17 2.78
C ASP A 43 -6.43 23.16 3.91
N ALA A 44 -7.37 23.07 4.85
CA ALA A 44 -7.37 22.04 5.88
C ALA A 44 -7.48 20.63 5.28
N TYR A 45 -8.37 20.42 4.31
CA TYR A 45 -8.47 19.15 3.59
C TYR A 45 -7.19 18.82 2.82
N ILE A 46 -6.68 19.75 2.00
CA ILE A 46 -5.48 19.51 1.19
C ILE A 46 -4.28 19.15 2.08
N ARG A 47 -4.08 19.86 3.19
CA ARG A 47 -2.98 19.59 4.13
C ARG A 47 -3.19 18.28 4.89
N GLY A 48 -4.35 18.11 5.51
CA GLY A 48 -4.63 17.01 6.42
C GLY A 48 -4.85 15.67 5.70
N ARG A 49 -5.40 15.71 4.49
CA ARG A 49 -5.75 14.53 3.71
C ARG A 49 -4.77 14.29 2.57
N THR A 50 -4.78 15.14 1.54
CA THR A 50 -4.06 14.88 0.28
C THR A 50 -2.54 14.88 0.47
N LEU A 51 -1.97 15.95 1.04
CA LEU A 51 -0.52 16.08 1.22
C LEU A 51 0.03 15.12 2.26
N ASN A 52 -0.72 14.84 3.32
CA ASN A 52 -0.34 13.85 4.31
C ASN A 52 -0.25 12.44 3.69
N GLN A 53 -1.25 12.05 2.89
CA GLN A 53 -1.23 10.79 2.14
C GLN A 53 -0.09 10.76 1.13
N GLN A 54 0.12 11.84 0.37
CA GLN A 54 1.23 11.95 -0.58
C GLN A 54 2.59 11.70 0.10
N LYS A 55 2.84 12.33 1.26
CA LYS A 55 4.07 12.12 2.03
C LYS A 55 4.22 10.67 2.48
N TRP A 56 3.13 10.05 2.94
CA TRP A 56 3.15 8.65 3.35
C TRP A 56 3.50 7.73 2.17
N TYR A 57 2.86 7.93 1.02
CA TYR A 57 3.14 7.18 -0.21
C TYR A 57 4.58 7.36 -0.70
N SER A 58 5.07 8.59 -0.72
CA SER A 58 6.47 8.89 -1.08
C SER A 58 7.45 8.15 -0.18
N LYS A 59 7.24 8.21 1.15
CA LYS A 59 8.06 7.48 2.11
C LYS A 59 8.02 5.96 1.86
N LYS A 60 6.84 5.42 1.57
CA LYS A 60 6.67 3.99 1.27
C LYS A 60 7.33 3.58 -0.06
N ALA A 61 7.33 4.44 -1.06
CA ALA A 61 8.04 4.22 -2.31
C ALA A 61 9.54 4.06 -2.06
N HIS A 62 10.16 5.01 -1.36
CA HIS A 62 11.59 4.95 -1.03
C HIS A 62 11.96 3.73 -0.19
N ILE A 63 11.18 3.41 0.85
CA ILE A 63 11.44 2.23 1.68
C ILE A 63 11.40 0.94 0.85
N ASN A 64 10.43 0.80 -0.04
CA ASN A 64 10.34 -0.38 -0.91
C ASN A 64 11.45 -0.40 -1.97
N GLN A 65 11.85 0.75 -2.50
CA GLN A 65 12.97 0.84 -3.44
C GLN A 65 14.28 0.38 -2.77
N HIS A 66 14.58 0.87 -1.56
CA HIS A 66 15.75 0.41 -0.82
C HIS A 66 15.71 -1.09 -0.52
N ARG A 67 14.55 -1.62 -0.13
CA ARG A 67 14.38 -3.06 0.11
C ARG A 67 14.52 -3.89 -1.16
N ALA A 68 14.04 -3.39 -2.29
CA ALA A 68 14.24 -4.02 -3.58
C ALA A 68 15.74 -4.12 -3.88
N THR A 69 16.46 -2.99 -3.86
CA THR A 69 17.90 -2.97 -4.12
C THR A 69 18.65 -3.89 -3.17
N ALA A 70 18.39 -3.81 -1.86
CA ALA A 70 19.03 -4.68 -0.87
C ALA A 70 18.76 -6.17 -1.13
N SER A 71 17.53 -6.53 -1.50
CA SER A 71 17.17 -7.91 -1.83
C SER A 71 17.88 -8.40 -3.09
N TRP A 72 17.94 -7.58 -4.15
CA TRP A 72 18.67 -7.92 -5.38
C TRP A 72 20.15 -8.09 -5.11
N THR A 73 20.78 -7.15 -4.39
CA THR A 73 22.19 -7.23 -4.01
C THR A 73 22.47 -8.50 -3.21
N LEU A 74 21.64 -8.84 -2.23
CA LEU A 74 21.82 -10.05 -1.43
C LEU A 74 21.72 -11.32 -2.27
N LEU A 75 20.71 -11.43 -3.14
CA LEU A 75 20.54 -12.59 -4.02
C LEU A 75 21.74 -12.75 -4.97
N THR A 76 22.20 -11.66 -5.59
CA THR A 76 23.38 -11.69 -6.46
C THR A 76 24.65 -12.10 -5.70
N LEU A 77 24.84 -11.64 -4.46
CA LEU A 77 26.00 -12.05 -3.65
C LEU A 77 25.96 -13.54 -3.30
N ILE A 78 24.79 -14.08 -2.95
CA ILE A 78 24.62 -15.51 -2.67
C ILE A 78 24.89 -16.32 -3.94
N GLU A 79 24.43 -15.87 -5.10
CA GLU A 79 24.64 -16.55 -6.37
C GLU A 79 26.11 -16.54 -6.80
N VAL A 80 26.81 -15.40 -6.66
CA VAL A 80 28.26 -15.32 -6.88
C VAL A 80 29.02 -16.27 -5.94
N LEU A 81 28.64 -16.31 -4.65
CA LEU A 81 29.26 -17.23 -3.69
C LEU A 81 29.02 -18.69 -4.10
N ALA A 82 27.80 -19.04 -4.54
CA ALA A 82 27.48 -20.38 -5.00
C ALA A 82 28.34 -20.79 -6.21
N ILE A 83 28.56 -19.88 -7.17
CA ILE A 83 29.43 -20.11 -8.34
C ILE A 83 30.90 -20.32 -7.90
N VAL A 84 31.39 -19.53 -6.95
CA VAL A 84 32.76 -19.68 -6.41
C VAL A 84 32.94 -21.02 -5.71
N LEU A 85 31.99 -21.42 -4.84
CA LEU A 85 32.02 -22.71 -4.15
C LEU A 85 31.94 -23.88 -5.13
N ALA A 86 31.07 -23.79 -6.13
CA ALA A 86 30.94 -24.81 -7.18
C ALA A 86 32.23 -24.95 -8.00
N SER A 87 32.84 -23.82 -8.38
CA SER A 87 34.12 -23.82 -9.10
C SER A 87 35.24 -24.43 -8.26
N GLY A 88 35.34 -24.08 -6.98
CA GLY A 88 36.32 -24.66 -6.05
C GLY A 88 36.18 -26.18 -5.88
N ARG A 89 34.94 -26.71 -5.90
CA ARG A 89 34.71 -28.16 -5.90
C ARG A 89 35.22 -28.84 -7.17
N VAL A 90 35.04 -28.22 -8.34
CA VAL A 90 35.52 -28.76 -9.64
C VAL A 90 37.05 -28.78 -9.72
N PHE A 91 37.73 -27.76 -9.19
CA PHE A 91 39.21 -27.64 -9.27
C PHE A 91 39.99 -28.27 -8.09
N GLY A 92 39.31 -28.71 -7.01
CA GLY A 92 39.85 -29.69 -6.05
C GLY A 92 39.83 -29.30 -4.56
N LYS A 93 39.56 -30.32 -3.72
CA LYS A 93 39.64 -30.45 -2.24
C LYS A 93 38.43 -30.12 -1.35
N TRP A 94 37.28 -29.68 -1.86
CA TRP A 94 36.09 -29.46 -1.02
C TRP A 94 35.04 -30.57 -1.18
N ASP A 95 34.94 -31.43 -0.18
CA ASP A 95 33.96 -32.52 -0.11
C ASP A 95 32.64 -32.08 0.58
N ILE A 96 32.23 -30.84 0.36
CA ILE A 96 30.98 -30.32 0.90
C ILE A 96 29.90 -30.49 -0.16
N ASP A 97 29.01 -31.47 0.01
CA ASP A 97 27.81 -31.66 -0.81
C ASP A 97 26.71 -30.63 -0.45
N SER A 98 27.03 -29.35 -0.63
CA SER A 98 26.16 -28.22 -0.26
C SER A 98 25.46 -27.59 -1.48
N ALA A 99 25.68 -28.12 -2.68
CA ALA A 99 25.10 -27.57 -3.92
C ALA A 99 23.56 -27.58 -3.86
N GLY A 100 22.96 -28.67 -3.37
CA GLY A 100 21.51 -28.77 -3.18
C GLY A 100 20.97 -27.76 -2.16
N LEU A 101 21.67 -27.55 -1.05
CA LEU A 101 21.29 -26.57 -0.02
C LEU A 101 21.36 -25.14 -0.54
N LEU A 102 22.41 -24.80 -1.29
CA LEU A 102 22.57 -23.48 -1.91
C LEU A 102 21.49 -23.22 -2.95
N ALA A 103 21.22 -24.19 -3.83
CA ALA A 103 20.15 -24.09 -4.82
C ALA A 103 18.77 -23.91 -4.17
N ALA A 104 18.48 -24.66 -3.11
CA ALA A 104 17.25 -24.51 -2.33
C ALA A 104 17.16 -23.12 -1.68
N THR A 105 18.26 -22.61 -1.12
CA THR A 105 18.31 -21.29 -0.49
C THR A 105 18.08 -20.16 -1.48
N ILE A 106 18.72 -20.22 -2.66
CA ILE A 106 18.51 -19.25 -3.75
C ILE A 106 17.06 -19.30 -4.22
N SER A 107 16.51 -20.51 -4.43
CA SER A 107 15.13 -20.69 -4.87
C SER A 107 14.12 -20.12 -3.85
N ALA A 108 14.33 -20.40 -2.56
CA ALA A 108 13.51 -19.86 -1.48
C ALA A 108 13.63 -18.33 -1.38
N GLY A 109 14.85 -17.79 -1.52
CA GLY A 109 15.10 -16.35 -1.53
C GLY A 109 14.41 -15.64 -2.69
N THR A 110 14.50 -16.20 -3.89
CA THR A 110 13.83 -15.69 -5.10
C THR A 110 12.31 -15.78 -4.96
N ALA A 111 11.77 -16.88 -4.42
CA ALA A 111 10.36 -17.02 -4.14
C ALA A 111 9.88 -15.97 -3.12
N TRP A 112 10.65 -15.74 -2.05
CA TRP A 112 10.34 -14.72 -1.05
C TRP A 112 10.36 -13.31 -1.63
N ALA A 113 11.36 -12.97 -2.45
CA ALA A 113 11.43 -11.69 -3.15
C ALA A 113 10.23 -11.49 -4.09
N SER A 114 9.83 -12.55 -4.81
CA SER A 114 8.66 -12.57 -5.69
C SER A 114 7.35 -12.34 -4.93
N VAL A 115 7.22 -12.90 -3.72
CA VAL A 115 6.06 -12.66 -2.85
C VAL A 115 6.06 -11.23 -2.29
N LYS A 116 7.22 -10.69 -1.93
CA LYS A 116 7.31 -9.34 -1.34
C LYS A 116 7.09 -8.21 -2.34
N GLN A 117 7.37 -8.44 -3.61
CA GLN A 117 7.10 -7.50 -4.71
C GLN A 117 7.62 -6.06 -4.44
N TYR A 118 8.82 -5.92 -3.86
CA TYR A 118 9.34 -4.61 -3.47
C TYR A 118 9.42 -3.62 -4.64
N SER A 119 9.88 -4.04 -5.82
CA SER A 119 9.97 -3.16 -7.00
C SER A 119 8.58 -2.73 -7.52
N PRO A 120 7.60 -3.64 -7.72
CA PRO A 120 6.23 -3.24 -8.04
C PRO A 120 5.62 -2.26 -7.03
N LEU A 121 5.77 -2.51 -5.72
CA LEU A 121 5.25 -1.61 -4.68
C LEU A 121 5.91 -0.23 -4.72
N ALA A 122 7.23 -0.17 -4.93
CA ALA A 122 7.95 1.10 -5.04
C ALA A 122 7.43 1.94 -6.23
N SER A 123 7.19 1.28 -7.37
CA SER A 123 6.65 1.93 -8.57
C SER A 123 5.23 2.44 -8.35
N ALA A 124 4.33 1.59 -7.86
CA ALA A 124 2.94 1.95 -7.60
C ALA A 124 2.83 3.17 -6.67
N TYR A 125 3.54 3.14 -5.52
CA TYR A 125 3.54 4.26 -4.59
C TYR A 125 4.15 5.55 -5.17
N SER A 126 5.12 5.44 -6.07
CA SER A 126 5.69 6.61 -6.75
C SER A 126 4.68 7.26 -7.70
N ILE A 127 3.93 6.44 -8.45
CA ILE A 127 2.86 6.90 -9.34
C ILE A 127 1.76 7.59 -8.51
N THR A 128 1.28 6.96 -7.44
CA THR A 128 0.26 7.53 -6.56
C THR A 128 0.74 8.85 -5.92
N THR A 129 2.02 8.94 -5.54
CA THR A 129 2.61 10.19 -5.01
C THR A 129 2.51 11.34 -6.02
N LYS A 130 2.80 11.06 -7.29
CA LYS A 130 2.72 12.05 -8.37
C LYS A 130 1.26 12.45 -8.64
N GLU A 131 0.37 11.48 -8.72
CA GLU A 131 -1.06 11.70 -8.94
C GLU A 131 -1.67 12.57 -7.83
N LEU A 132 -1.39 12.27 -6.56
CA LEU A 132 -1.84 13.08 -5.43
C LEU A 132 -1.30 14.52 -5.47
N GLY A 133 -0.11 14.73 -6.03
CA GLY A 133 0.46 16.07 -6.23
C GLY A 133 -0.32 16.88 -7.28
N ILE A 134 -0.71 16.24 -8.37
CA ILE A 134 -1.55 16.84 -9.42
C ILE A 134 -2.93 17.16 -8.85
N GLN A 135 -3.55 16.21 -8.14
CA GLN A 135 -4.86 16.41 -7.50
C GLN A 135 -4.84 17.52 -6.45
N ALA A 136 -3.79 17.58 -5.61
CA ALA A 136 -3.62 18.68 -4.66
C ALA A 136 -3.57 20.04 -5.36
N SER A 137 -2.92 20.13 -6.53
CA SER A 137 -2.84 21.36 -7.31
C SER A 137 -4.19 21.75 -7.93
N LYS A 138 -4.96 20.75 -8.43
CA LYS A 138 -6.32 20.94 -8.93
C LYS A 138 -7.28 21.43 -7.83
N LEU A 139 -7.21 20.82 -6.64
CA LEU A 139 -8.04 21.19 -5.49
C LEU A 139 -7.83 22.63 -5.00
N LYS A 140 -6.64 23.22 -5.24
CA LYS A 140 -6.36 24.62 -4.89
C LYS A 140 -7.02 25.63 -5.82
N THR A 141 -7.20 25.27 -7.09
CA THR A 141 -7.62 26.20 -8.16
C THR A 141 -9.11 26.14 -8.48
N VAL A 142 -9.79 25.09 -8.03
CA VAL A 142 -11.23 24.90 -8.25
C VAL A 142 -12.09 25.81 -7.38
N ARG A 143 -13.21 26.26 -7.95
CA ARG A 143 -14.23 27.07 -7.29
C ARG A 143 -15.00 26.24 -6.27
N GLU A 144 -15.58 26.90 -5.27
CA GLU A 144 -16.31 26.22 -4.19
C GLU A 144 -17.44 25.31 -4.67
N ALA A 145 -18.22 25.75 -5.66
CA ALA A 145 -19.35 24.98 -6.20
C ALA A 145 -18.94 23.60 -6.75
N ASP A 146 -17.74 23.51 -7.33
CA ASP A 146 -17.24 22.30 -7.99
C ASP A 146 -16.33 21.49 -7.06
N TRP A 147 -16.01 22.02 -5.88
CA TRP A 147 -14.95 21.49 -5.01
C TRP A 147 -15.28 20.11 -4.44
N ALA A 148 -16.53 19.89 -4.03
CA ALA A 148 -16.96 18.61 -3.46
C ALA A 148 -16.83 17.45 -4.46
N LEU A 149 -17.10 17.71 -5.74
CA LEU A 149 -16.94 16.72 -6.81
C LEU A 149 -15.47 16.35 -7.00
N VAL A 150 -14.59 17.35 -7.11
CA VAL A 150 -13.15 17.11 -7.29
C VAL A 150 -12.51 16.45 -6.05
N ALA A 151 -12.99 16.78 -4.85
CA ALA A 151 -12.57 16.09 -3.63
C ALA A 151 -13.02 14.63 -3.63
N ALA A 152 -14.25 14.34 -4.07
CA ALA A 152 -14.76 12.97 -4.21
C ALA A 152 -13.96 12.16 -5.23
N ASP A 153 -13.61 12.74 -6.38
CA ASP A 153 -12.75 12.09 -7.39
C ASP A 153 -11.38 11.73 -6.81
N ALA A 154 -10.80 12.63 -6.02
CA ALA A 154 -9.52 12.39 -5.34
C ALA A 154 -9.62 11.23 -4.32
N GLU A 155 -10.69 11.20 -3.53
CA GLU A 155 -10.92 10.11 -2.57
C GLU A 155 -11.19 8.76 -3.25
N GLU A 156 -11.90 8.77 -4.38
CA GLU A 156 -12.12 7.57 -5.16
C GLU A 156 -10.80 7.05 -5.74
N ALA A 157 -9.93 7.93 -6.25
CA ALA A 157 -8.60 7.55 -6.71
C ALA A 157 -7.76 6.90 -5.59
N ILE A 158 -7.76 7.50 -4.38
CA ILE A 158 -7.09 6.92 -3.21
C ILE A 158 -7.67 5.55 -2.84
N SER A 159 -9.00 5.41 -2.89
CA SER A 159 -9.69 4.18 -2.54
C SER A 159 -9.37 3.05 -3.54
N ARG A 160 -9.36 3.35 -4.85
CA ARG A 160 -9.00 2.40 -5.89
C ARG A 160 -7.58 1.87 -5.71
N GLU A 161 -6.62 2.73 -5.37
CA GLU A 161 -5.24 2.32 -5.11
C GLU A 161 -5.14 1.31 -3.96
N HIS A 162 -5.85 1.56 -2.86
CA HIS A 162 -5.92 0.63 -1.73
C HIS A 162 -6.50 -0.73 -2.14
N THR A 163 -7.58 -0.73 -2.92
CA THR A 163 -8.21 -1.97 -3.39
C THR A 163 -7.30 -2.74 -4.34
N THR A 164 -6.66 -2.06 -5.31
CA THR A 164 -5.71 -2.67 -6.22
C THR A 164 -4.53 -3.28 -5.45
N TRP A 165 -4.01 -2.59 -4.44
CA TRP A 165 -2.96 -3.10 -3.57
C TRP A 165 -3.37 -4.33 -2.75
N LEU A 166 -4.61 -4.35 -2.24
CA LEU A 166 -5.15 -5.52 -1.55
C LEU A 166 -5.27 -6.70 -2.52
N ALA A 167 -5.86 -6.47 -3.69
CA ALA A 167 -6.05 -7.49 -4.73
C ALA A 167 -4.73 -8.08 -5.24
N SER A 168 -3.66 -7.27 -5.32
CA SER A 168 -2.33 -7.76 -5.71
C SER A 168 -1.69 -8.67 -4.64
N ARG A 169 -2.22 -8.72 -3.41
CA ARG A 169 -1.70 -9.54 -2.30
C ARG A 169 -2.56 -10.73 -1.92
N THR A 170 -3.88 -10.68 -2.06
CA THR A 170 -4.75 -11.80 -1.68
C THR A 170 -4.75 -12.95 -2.69
N GLY A 171 -4.16 -12.77 -3.87
CA GLY A 171 -4.36 -13.71 -4.97
C GLY A 171 -5.81 -13.66 -5.44
N ARG A 172 -6.07 -13.91 -6.72
CA ARG A 172 -7.44 -14.18 -7.15
C ARG A 172 -7.91 -15.42 -6.40
N PHE A 173 -8.80 -15.26 -5.43
CA PHE A 173 -9.60 -16.39 -4.99
C PHE A 173 -10.29 -16.94 -6.24
N SER A 174 -9.93 -18.16 -6.63
CA SER A 174 -10.70 -18.91 -7.63
C SER A 174 -12.15 -18.87 -7.17
N SER A 175 -13.03 -18.35 -8.01
CA SER A 175 -14.47 -18.34 -7.77
C SER A 175 -14.89 -19.76 -7.37
N TRP A 176 -15.27 -19.93 -6.11
CA TRP A 176 -15.89 -21.16 -5.64
C TRP A 176 -17.15 -21.36 -6.50
N LYS A 177 -17.18 -22.45 -7.27
CA LYS A 177 -18.39 -22.92 -7.92
C LYS A 177 -19.38 -23.25 -6.81
N GLU A 178 -20.51 -22.56 -6.80
CA GLU A 178 -21.69 -22.99 -6.05
C GLU A 178 -22.11 -24.37 -6.59
N ILE A 179 -22.22 -25.33 -5.68
CA ILE A 179 -22.95 -26.60 -5.86
C ILE A 179 -24.36 -26.37 -5.33
#